data_AF-C3ZA51-F1
#
_entry.id   AF-C3ZA51-F1
#
_cell.length_a   1.000
_cell.length_b   1.000
_cell.length_c   1.000
_cell.angle_alpha   90.00
_cell.angle_beta   90.00
_cell.angle_gamma   90.00
#
_symmetry.space_group_name_H-M   'P 1'
#
loop_
_entity.id
_entity.type
_entity.pdbx_description
1 polymer ?
#
loop_
_entity_poly.entity_id
_entity_poly.type
_entity_poly.pdbx_seq_one_letter_code
_entity_poly.pdbx_strand_id
1 'polypeptide(L)'
;MAGKTEYRFLGGSGLKVSNICLGTMTFGDWTLLPGQCDEAASHAILDRYVELGGNFLDTADMYAEGRSEEIIGSWLEKQQREKFIVATKVRFGKGINGVGLSRHHIMQSIDDSLRRLRTDYVDLYQIHMWDEAVPIEETLSALNDLVRAGKVHYLGASNVTGWQLQKIVELSKSMGLNKWISLQVEYNLLCRGIEWELVDVCRREGIGIIPWSPLKGGLLTGKFKRENEAPEGSRIAHATKKGMDLEGAPDFERIKKDDKTWKIIDVTKNAAEAHGKTPAQVAIRWLLQKDVVSSVIIGAKTLQQLEDNMGAATGWEITEETMAELDTVSQMEPTYPYRLLTRMNSDRYESKGRISAVNSITALTSTEVNMADKTEYRFLGGSGLKVSNICLGTMTFGDWALFPDQCDEAASHAILDRYVELGGNFIDTADIYSEGRSEEIIGSWLEKQQREKFVVATKVRFNTRKGINRWGLSRHHIMQSIDDSLRRLRTDYVDLYQIHMWDEAVPIEETLSALNDLVLAGKVHYLGASNVTGWQLQKIVDLSKSMGLNKWISLQMTELDTVSQMEPTYPYRMITKMNSDRIPHDIVQSIHSISPDLIPDLIQYHFTRPGCP
;
A
#
# COMPACT_ATOMS: atom_id res chain seq x y z
N MET A 1 14.38 -8.51 -32.51
CA MET A 1 14.33 -9.40 -31.34
C MET A 1 13.38 -8.75 -30.34
N ALA A 2 12.24 -9.36 -30.05
CA ALA A 2 11.34 -8.86 -29.00
C ALA A 2 12.14 -8.78 -27.68
N GLY A 3 11.88 -7.73 -26.88
CA GLY A 3 12.67 -7.37 -25.70
C GLY A 3 12.80 -8.52 -24.71
N LYS A 4 13.98 -8.60 -24.07
CA LYS A 4 14.24 -9.50 -22.93
C LYS A 4 13.18 -9.25 -21.86
N THR A 5 12.79 -10.30 -21.14
CA THR A 5 11.78 -10.24 -20.06
C THR A 5 11.98 -9.04 -19.11
N GLU A 6 10.90 -8.48 -18.56
CA GLU A 6 10.97 -7.41 -17.57
C GLU A 6 11.22 -7.97 -16.17
N TYR A 7 11.93 -7.22 -15.33
CA TYR A 7 12.13 -7.56 -13.92
C TYR A 7 11.31 -6.66 -13.01
N ARG A 8 10.70 -7.24 -11.97
CA ARG A 8 9.92 -6.53 -10.95
C ARG A 8 10.39 -6.90 -9.56
N PHE A 9 10.15 -6.03 -8.60
CA PHE A 9 10.32 -6.40 -7.19
C PHE A 9 9.28 -7.44 -6.78
N LEU A 10 9.70 -8.44 -6.01
CA LEU A 10 8.79 -9.40 -5.41
C LEU A 10 8.24 -8.82 -4.10
N GLY A 11 7.00 -8.32 -4.14
CA GLY A 11 6.42 -7.55 -3.03
C GLY A 11 7.25 -6.32 -2.65
N GLY A 12 7.14 -5.89 -1.39
CA GLY A 12 7.90 -4.81 -0.76
C GLY A 12 9.29 -5.27 -0.30
N SER A 13 10.01 -6.02 -1.15
CA SER A 13 11.35 -6.52 -0.88
C SER A 13 12.38 -5.98 -1.87
N GLY A 14 13.67 -6.16 -1.57
CA GLY A 14 14.78 -5.83 -2.48
C GLY A 14 15.00 -6.87 -3.58
N LEU A 15 14.26 -7.98 -3.60
CA LEU A 15 14.46 -9.09 -4.54
C LEU A 15 13.79 -8.78 -5.89
N LYS A 16 14.56 -8.85 -6.98
CA LYS A 16 14.03 -8.72 -8.35
C LYS A 16 13.86 -10.07 -9.03
N VAL A 17 12.67 -10.30 -9.58
CA VAL A 17 12.30 -11.51 -10.33
C VAL A 17 11.84 -11.12 -11.73
N SER A 18 12.05 -12.00 -12.71
CA SER A 18 11.41 -11.89 -14.01
C SER A 18 9.89 -11.91 -13.84
N ASN A 19 9.19 -11.06 -14.59
CA ASN A 19 7.73 -10.94 -14.50
C ASN A 19 7.00 -12.20 -15.02
N ILE A 20 7.70 -13.11 -15.70
CA ILE A 20 7.27 -14.49 -15.93
C ILE A 20 8.15 -15.43 -15.10
N CYS A 21 7.51 -16.27 -14.28
CA CYS A 21 8.13 -17.33 -13.51
C CYS A 21 7.94 -18.67 -14.23
N LEU A 22 8.98 -19.49 -14.32
CA LEU A 22 8.87 -20.83 -14.88
C LEU A 22 8.51 -21.82 -13.78
N GLY A 23 7.27 -22.31 -13.81
CA GLY A 23 6.80 -23.39 -12.95
C GLY A 23 7.19 -24.76 -13.51
N THR A 24 7.74 -25.62 -12.66
CA THR A 24 8.37 -26.89 -13.06
C THR A 24 7.57 -28.13 -12.66
N MET A 25 6.27 -27.97 -12.41
CA MET A 25 5.34 -29.07 -12.10
C MET A 25 5.32 -30.15 -13.19
N THR A 26 5.73 -29.79 -14.42
CA THR A 26 5.81 -30.71 -15.57
C THR A 26 7.17 -31.39 -15.74
N PHE A 27 8.15 -31.12 -14.86
CA PHE A 27 9.50 -31.69 -14.96
C PHE A 27 9.58 -32.97 -14.13
N GLY A 28 9.94 -34.07 -14.79
CA GLY A 28 9.97 -35.40 -14.18
C GLY A 28 8.64 -36.16 -14.30
N ASP A 29 8.74 -37.48 -14.30
CA ASP A 29 7.59 -38.35 -14.49
C ASP A 29 6.69 -38.34 -13.24
N TRP A 30 5.52 -37.73 -13.39
CA TRP A 30 4.50 -37.69 -12.36
C TRP A 30 3.25 -38.42 -12.84
N THR A 31 2.90 -39.51 -12.16
CA THR A 31 1.75 -40.37 -12.47
C THR A 31 0.40 -39.66 -12.39
N LEU A 32 0.30 -38.54 -11.67
CA LEU A 32 -0.95 -37.79 -11.49
C LEU A 32 -1.34 -36.89 -12.67
N LEU A 33 -0.40 -36.52 -13.54
CA LEU A 33 -0.68 -35.60 -14.66
C LEU A 33 -0.04 -36.11 -15.97
N PRO A 34 -0.71 -35.95 -17.11
CA PRO A 34 -0.19 -36.42 -18.40
C PRO A 34 0.91 -35.48 -18.93
N GLY A 35 1.79 -36.02 -19.79
CA GLY A 35 2.69 -35.27 -20.66
C GLY A 35 3.75 -34.48 -19.90
N GLN A 36 4.63 -35.18 -19.20
CA GLN A 36 5.76 -34.61 -18.48
C GLN A 36 7.00 -34.55 -19.35
N CYS A 37 7.96 -33.73 -18.93
CA CYS A 37 9.26 -33.59 -19.56
C CYS A 37 10.27 -34.48 -18.84
N ASP A 38 11.05 -35.25 -19.60
CA ASP A 38 12.26 -35.88 -19.08
C ASP A 38 13.33 -34.81 -18.78
N GLU A 39 14.44 -35.23 -18.16
CA GLU A 39 15.50 -34.31 -17.75
C GLU A 39 16.09 -33.53 -18.94
N ALA A 40 16.26 -34.16 -20.11
CA ALA A 40 16.81 -33.51 -21.29
C ALA A 40 15.88 -32.43 -21.85
N ALA A 41 14.58 -32.72 -21.98
CA ALA A 41 13.57 -31.76 -22.39
C ALA A 41 13.43 -30.62 -21.37
N SER A 42 13.48 -30.93 -20.07
CA SER A 42 13.45 -29.93 -19.00
C SER A 42 14.66 -28.99 -19.05
N HIS A 43 15.88 -29.51 -19.26
CA HIS A 43 17.08 -28.68 -19.42
C HIS A 43 16.98 -27.78 -20.64
N ALA A 44 16.48 -28.28 -21.77
CA ALA A 44 16.26 -27.47 -22.97
C ALA A 44 15.26 -26.32 -22.72
N ILE A 45 14.19 -26.56 -21.96
CA ILE A 45 13.22 -25.53 -21.56
C ILE A 45 13.87 -24.51 -20.63
N LEU A 46 14.68 -24.95 -19.66
CA LEU A 46 15.42 -24.07 -18.75
C LEU A 46 16.39 -23.17 -19.52
N ASP A 47 17.23 -23.74 -20.37
CA ASP A 47 18.19 -22.99 -21.19
C ASP A 47 17.48 -21.93 -22.03
N ARG A 48 16.39 -22.32 -22.72
CA ARG A 48 15.62 -21.39 -23.53
C ARG A 48 14.94 -20.30 -22.70
N TYR A 49 14.46 -20.62 -21.50
CA TYR A 49 13.86 -19.64 -20.60
C TYR A 49 14.88 -18.57 -20.18
N VAL A 50 16.12 -18.98 -19.89
CA VAL A 50 17.22 -18.07 -19.56
C VAL A 50 17.61 -17.20 -20.77
N GLU A 51 17.69 -17.78 -21.97
CA GLU A 51 17.94 -17.01 -23.20
C GLU A 51 16.91 -15.89 -23.42
N LEU A 52 15.65 -16.13 -23.02
CA LEU A 52 14.55 -15.16 -23.10
C LEU A 52 14.57 -14.14 -21.94
N GLY A 53 15.55 -14.22 -21.04
CA GLY A 53 15.75 -13.31 -19.90
C GLY A 53 15.14 -13.79 -18.58
N GLY A 54 14.57 -14.98 -18.55
CA GLY A 54 14.00 -15.56 -17.34
C GLY A 54 15.04 -15.81 -16.24
N ASN A 55 14.67 -15.54 -14.98
CA ASN A 55 15.53 -15.87 -13.83
C ASN A 55 14.79 -16.51 -12.65
N PHE A 56 13.46 -16.66 -12.72
CA PHE A 56 12.65 -17.07 -11.59
C PHE A 56 12.04 -18.46 -11.82
N LEU A 57 12.44 -19.42 -10.99
CA LEU A 57 12.03 -20.82 -11.08
C LEU A 57 11.17 -21.19 -9.87
N ASP A 58 10.03 -21.84 -10.11
CA ASP A 58 9.14 -22.33 -9.05
C ASP A 58 8.98 -23.85 -9.14
N THR A 59 9.30 -24.55 -8.04
CA THR A 59 9.19 -26.00 -7.87
C THR A 59 8.57 -26.35 -6.50
N ALA A 60 8.50 -27.63 -6.14
CA ALA A 60 8.09 -28.08 -4.82
C ALA A 60 8.67 -29.47 -4.51
N ASP A 61 8.84 -29.75 -3.22
CA ASP A 61 9.20 -31.08 -2.68
C ASP A 61 8.35 -32.23 -3.25
N MET A 62 7.05 -32.00 -3.43
CA MET A 62 6.12 -33.01 -3.93
C MET A 62 6.10 -33.18 -5.46
N TYR A 63 6.65 -32.25 -6.24
CA TYR A 63 6.54 -32.29 -7.70
C TYR A 63 7.36 -33.46 -8.25
N ALA A 64 6.64 -34.40 -8.87
CA ALA A 64 7.19 -35.69 -9.29
C ALA A 64 7.98 -36.38 -8.15
N GLU A 65 7.45 -36.33 -6.92
CA GLU A 65 8.07 -36.92 -5.72
C GLU A 65 9.52 -36.43 -5.48
N GLY A 66 9.78 -35.15 -5.76
CA GLY A 66 11.09 -34.50 -5.60
C GLY A 66 11.93 -34.50 -6.88
N ARG A 67 11.55 -35.27 -7.91
CA ARG A 67 12.31 -35.36 -9.15
C ARG A 67 12.44 -34.02 -9.88
N SER A 68 11.43 -33.14 -9.78
CA SER A 68 11.50 -31.80 -10.35
C SER A 68 12.66 -30.98 -9.75
N GLU A 69 12.84 -31.04 -8.42
CA GLU A 69 13.97 -30.39 -7.74
C GLU A 69 15.33 -30.99 -8.15
N GLU A 70 15.42 -32.31 -8.35
CA GLU A 70 16.66 -32.96 -8.81
C GLU A 70 17.07 -32.51 -10.22
N ILE A 71 16.09 -32.40 -11.13
CA ILE A 71 16.32 -31.94 -12.51
C ILE A 71 16.79 -30.48 -12.52
N ILE A 72 16.18 -29.63 -11.70
CA ILE A 72 16.62 -28.24 -11.53
C ILE A 72 18.01 -28.20 -10.90
N GLY A 73 18.28 -29.02 -9.89
CA GLY A 73 19.58 -29.06 -9.22
C GLY A 73 20.71 -29.50 -10.14
N SER A 74 20.50 -30.52 -10.96
CA SER A 74 21.50 -30.97 -11.95
C SER A 74 21.75 -29.92 -13.04
N TRP A 75 20.76 -29.08 -13.34
CA TRP A 75 20.92 -27.93 -14.22
C TRP A 75 21.66 -26.77 -13.52
N LEU A 76 21.24 -26.39 -12.30
CA LEU A 76 21.81 -25.27 -11.53
C LEU A 76 23.29 -25.45 -11.21
N GLU A 77 23.75 -26.68 -10.97
CA GLU A 77 25.16 -27.01 -10.72
C GLU A 77 26.10 -26.56 -11.86
N LYS A 78 25.54 -26.40 -13.07
CA LYS A 78 26.27 -25.93 -14.26
C LYS A 78 26.18 -24.41 -14.47
N GLN A 79 25.47 -23.70 -13.59
CA GLN A 79 25.15 -22.29 -13.73
C GLN A 79 25.83 -21.43 -12.65
N GLN A 80 25.77 -20.11 -12.83
CA GLN A 80 26.04 -19.14 -11.77
C GLN A 80 24.79 -19.01 -10.89
N ARG A 81 24.76 -19.75 -9.77
CA ARG A 81 23.59 -19.92 -8.90
C ARG A 81 22.93 -18.59 -8.48
N GLU A 82 23.71 -17.55 -8.27
CA GLU A 82 23.28 -16.21 -7.85
C GLU A 82 22.47 -15.45 -8.90
N LYS A 83 22.50 -15.88 -10.17
CA LYS A 83 21.68 -15.29 -11.23
C LYS A 83 20.23 -15.73 -11.20
N PHE A 84 19.92 -16.80 -10.45
CA PHE A 84 18.61 -17.43 -10.44
C PHE A 84 17.93 -17.26 -9.10
N ILE A 85 16.62 -17.01 -9.15
CA ILE A 85 15.75 -17.01 -7.99
C ILE A 85 15.02 -18.35 -7.99
N VAL A 86 15.26 -19.17 -6.97
CA VAL A 86 14.65 -20.49 -6.84
C VAL A 86 13.64 -20.48 -5.70
N ALA A 87 12.38 -20.70 -6.06
CA ALA A 87 11.29 -20.91 -5.14
C ALA A 87 10.97 -22.40 -5.00
N THR A 88 10.89 -22.88 -3.75
CA THR A 88 10.34 -24.21 -3.46
C THR A 88 9.35 -24.15 -2.30
N LYS A 89 8.70 -25.26 -2.01
CA LYS A 89 7.53 -25.32 -1.11
C LYS A 89 7.65 -26.49 -0.15
N VAL A 90 7.00 -26.35 1.00
CA VAL A 90 6.86 -27.40 2.01
C VAL A 90 5.43 -27.53 2.48
N ARG A 91 4.98 -28.78 2.61
CA ARG A 91 3.77 -29.21 3.35
C ARG A 91 3.54 -30.71 3.15
N PHE A 92 3.85 -31.23 1.98
CA PHE A 92 3.41 -32.54 1.55
C PHE A 92 4.55 -33.56 1.63
N GLY A 93 4.24 -34.75 2.09
CA GLY A 93 5.17 -35.87 2.07
C GLY A 93 4.51 -37.15 2.56
N LYS A 94 5.31 -38.15 2.93
CA LYS A 94 4.86 -39.49 3.31
C LYS A 94 5.22 -39.77 4.77
N GLY A 95 4.35 -40.52 5.45
CA GLY A 95 4.55 -40.94 6.85
C GLY A 95 3.86 -40.03 7.86
N ILE A 96 3.75 -40.50 9.11
CA ILE A 96 2.94 -39.88 10.17
C ILE A 96 3.37 -38.43 10.46
N ASN A 97 4.69 -38.17 10.49
CA ASN A 97 5.25 -36.83 10.70
C ASN A 97 5.93 -36.27 9.44
N GLY A 98 5.71 -36.91 8.29
CA GLY A 98 6.29 -36.51 7.00
C GLY A 98 5.38 -35.60 6.20
N VAL A 99 4.45 -34.90 6.84
CA VAL A 99 3.45 -34.01 6.24
C VAL A 99 3.10 -32.88 7.23
N GLY A 100 2.56 -31.79 6.71
CA GLY A 100 2.12 -30.63 7.49
C GLY A 100 3.20 -29.56 7.60
N LEU A 101 3.06 -28.69 8.58
CA LEU A 101 3.94 -27.54 8.82
C LEU A 101 4.54 -27.57 10.23
N SER A 102 4.67 -28.76 10.83
CA SER A 102 5.38 -28.92 12.10
C SER A 102 6.84 -28.53 11.93
N ARG A 103 7.47 -28.05 13.01
CA ARG A 103 8.91 -27.76 13.02
C ARG A 103 9.73 -28.97 12.54
N HIS A 104 9.36 -30.18 12.97
CA HIS A 104 10.06 -31.41 12.56
C HIS A 104 10.06 -31.58 11.04
N HIS A 105 8.89 -31.49 10.41
CA HIS A 105 8.77 -31.68 8.96
C HIS A 105 9.46 -30.54 8.19
N ILE A 106 9.27 -29.28 8.60
CA ILE A 106 9.90 -28.12 7.96
C ILE A 106 11.42 -28.24 7.96
N MET A 107 12.01 -28.59 9.10
CA MET A 107 13.47 -28.71 9.25
C MET A 107 14.05 -29.85 8.41
N GLN A 108 13.33 -30.96 8.27
CA GLN A 108 13.77 -32.07 7.43
C GLN A 108 13.59 -31.75 5.93
N SER A 109 12.44 -31.21 5.55
CA SER A 109 12.09 -30.98 4.15
C SER A 109 13.01 -29.96 3.47
N ILE A 110 13.45 -28.92 4.17
CA ILE A 110 14.43 -27.97 3.61
C ILE A 110 15.78 -28.63 3.32
N ASP A 111 16.29 -29.48 4.21
CA ASP A 111 17.56 -30.18 3.99
C ASP A 111 17.47 -31.13 2.79
N ASP A 112 16.34 -31.81 2.66
CA ASP A 112 16.05 -32.66 1.52
C ASP A 112 15.93 -31.88 0.19
N SER A 113 15.24 -30.73 0.21
CA SER A 113 15.14 -29.85 -0.96
C SER A 113 16.49 -29.28 -1.37
N LEU A 114 17.30 -28.78 -0.42
CA LEU A 114 18.64 -28.25 -0.70
C LEU A 114 19.55 -29.31 -1.32
N ARG A 115 19.50 -30.55 -0.80
CA ARG A 115 20.22 -31.70 -1.37
C ARG A 115 19.80 -32.00 -2.81
N ARG A 116 18.49 -32.01 -3.10
CA ARG A 116 17.98 -32.25 -4.47
C ARG A 116 18.33 -31.10 -5.43
N LEU A 117 18.21 -29.87 -4.97
CA LEU A 117 18.53 -28.65 -5.71
C LEU A 117 20.04 -28.37 -5.85
N ARG A 118 20.89 -29.14 -5.15
CA ARG A 118 22.36 -29.01 -5.17
C ARG A 118 22.84 -27.58 -4.89
N THR A 119 22.25 -26.96 -3.86
CA THR A 119 22.52 -25.58 -3.44
C THR A 119 22.44 -25.47 -1.92
N ASP A 120 23.12 -24.49 -1.34
CA ASP A 120 23.13 -24.27 0.12
C ASP A 120 21.94 -23.43 0.61
N TYR A 121 21.26 -22.75 -0.31
CA TYR A 121 20.11 -21.90 -0.02
C TYR A 121 19.02 -21.95 -1.11
N VAL A 122 17.79 -21.65 -0.71
CA VAL A 122 16.69 -21.26 -1.61
C VAL A 122 16.34 -19.80 -1.41
N ASP A 123 16.00 -19.11 -2.50
CA ASP A 123 15.69 -17.68 -2.45
C ASP A 123 14.33 -17.44 -1.81
N LEU A 124 13.33 -18.28 -2.14
CA LEU A 124 11.98 -18.17 -1.63
C LEU A 124 11.50 -19.55 -1.14
N TYR A 125 11.21 -19.66 0.15
CA TYR A 125 10.60 -20.87 0.71
C TYR A 125 9.15 -20.61 1.10
N GLN A 126 8.25 -21.45 0.58
CA GLN A 126 6.82 -21.22 0.70
C GLN A 126 6.12 -22.33 1.48
N ILE A 127 5.19 -21.96 2.36
CA ILE A 127 4.20 -22.96 2.82
C ILE A 127 3.29 -23.29 1.64
N HIS A 128 3.15 -24.58 1.31
CA HIS A 128 2.40 -24.98 0.11
C HIS A 128 0.88 -24.83 0.29
N MET A 129 0.39 -24.91 1.53
CA MET A 129 -1.00 -24.72 1.93
C MET A 129 -1.07 -24.47 3.44
N TRP A 130 -2.15 -23.86 3.91
CA TRP A 130 -2.46 -23.82 5.35
C TRP A 130 -2.49 -25.23 5.96
N ASP A 131 -2.02 -25.33 7.21
CA ASP A 131 -2.07 -26.55 8.02
C ASP A 131 -2.85 -26.28 9.32
N GLU A 132 -4.03 -26.87 9.43
CA GLU A 132 -4.90 -26.73 10.61
C GLU A 132 -4.39 -27.52 11.83
N ALA A 133 -3.47 -28.47 11.63
CA ALA A 133 -3.01 -29.34 12.70
C ALA A 133 -1.93 -28.71 13.58
N VAL A 134 -1.25 -27.67 13.09
CA VAL A 134 -0.05 -27.09 13.73
C VAL A 134 -0.34 -25.67 14.18
N PRO A 135 -0.04 -25.32 15.45
CA PRO A 135 -0.09 -23.93 15.90
C PRO A 135 0.79 -23.06 15.01
N ILE A 136 0.20 -22.02 14.42
CA ILE A 136 0.88 -21.21 13.41
C ILE A 136 2.18 -20.59 13.95
N GLU A 137 2.24 -20.23 15.22
CA GLU A 137 3.42 -19.69 15.89
C GLU A 137 4.64 -20.64 15.83
N GLU A 138 4.41 -21.96 15.89
CA GLU A 138 5.46 -22.96 15.71
C GLU A 138 6.00 -22.92 14.27
N THR A 139 5.11 -22.95 13.29
CA THR A 139 5.44 -22.85 11.86
C THR A 139 6.24 -21.58 11.56
N LEU A 140 5.77 -20.42 12.03
CA LEU A 140 6.43 -19.14 11.81
C LEU A 140 7.83 -19.12 12.44
N SER A 141 7.96 -19.64 13.66
CA SER A 141 9.26 -19.72 14.33
C SER A 141 10.23 -20.66 13.61
N ALA A 142 9.75 -21.82 13.16
CA ALA A 142 10.58 -22.79 12.43
C ALA A 142 11.10 -22.23 11.11
N LEU A 143 10.24 -21.60 10.31
CA LEU A 143 10.63 -20.95 9.05
C LEU A 143 11.59 -19.78 9.30
N ASN A 144 11.37 -19.00 10.34
CA ASN A 144 12.25 -17.89 10.70
C ASN A 144 13.65 -18.37 11.12
N ASP A 145 13.75 -19.51 11.81
CA ASP A 145 15.04 -20.12 12.15
C ASP A 145 15.81 -20.57 10.89
N LEU A 146 15.12 -21.03 9.84
CA LEU A 146 15.74 -21.33 8.55
C LEU A 146 16.31 -20.08 7.86
N VAL A 147 15.62 -18.95 7.99
CA VAL A 147 16.12 -17.66 7.50
C VAL A 147 17.38 -17.24 8.26
N ARG A 148 17.35 -17.33 9.60
CA ARG A 148 18.54 -17.04 10.44
C ARG A 148 19.72 -17.96 10.14
N ALA A 149 19.44 -19.21 9.78
CA ALA A 149 20.46 -20.19 9.40
C ALA A 149 21.02 -19.98 7.98
N GLY A 150 20.47 -19.06 7.18
CA GLY A 150 20.90 -18.79 5.81
C GLY A 150 20.45 -19.83 4.78
N LYS A 151 19.64 -20.82 5.17
CA LYS A 151 19.09 -21.84 4.25
C LYS A 151 17.98 -21.29 3.35
N VAL A 152 17.34 -20.21 3.80
CA VAL A 152 16.22 -19.55 3.13
C VAL A 152 16.45 -18.04 3.18
N HIS A 153 16.29 -17.34 2.05
CA HIS A 153 16.40 -15.87 2.04
C HIS A 153 15.07 -15.17 2.34
N TYR A 154 13.98 -15.64 1.72
CA TYR A 154 12.66 -15.02 1.84
C TYR A 154 11.55 -16.05 2.06
N LEU A 155 10.47 -15.61 2.69
CA LEU A 155 9.29 -16.44 2.99
C LEU A 155 8.10 -16.03 2.13
N GLY A 156 7.31 -17.03 1.71
CA GLY A 156 6.07 -16.83 0.98
C GLY A 156 5.00 -17.83 1.40
N ALA A 157 3.74 -17.54 1.09
CA ALA A 157 2.63 -18.45 1.37
C ALA A 157 1.98 -18.92 0.07
N SER A 158 1.36 -20.10 0.10
CA SER A 158 0.49 -20.57 -0.96
C SER A 158 -0.80 -21.13 -0.38
N ASN A 159 -1.90 -20.97 -1.12
CA ASN A 159 -3.21 -21.54 -0.80
C ASN A 159 -3.65 -21.30 0.66
N VAL A 160 -3.74 -20.02 1.02
CA VAL A 160 -4.28 -19.52 2.29
C VAL A 160 -5.48 -18.61 2.03
N THR A 161 -6.37 -18.48 3.00
CA THR A 161 -7.48 -17.50 2.97
C THR A 161 -7.02 -16.12 3.46
N GLY A 162 -7.84 -15.07 3.29
CA GLY A 162 -7.49 -13.71 3.69
C GLY A 162 -7.16 -13.57 5.18
N TRP A 163 -8.00 -14.13 6.06
CA TRP A 163 -7.75 -14.11 7.51
C TRP A 163 -6.47 -14.89 7.89
N GLN A 164 -6.17 -16.01 7.22
CA GLN A 164 -4.97 -16.81 7.48
C GLN A 164 -3.71 -16.03 7.10
N LEU A 165 -3.70 -15.39 5.92
CA LEU A 165 -2.58 -14.56 5.49
C LEU A 165 -2.38 -13.36 6.43
N GLN A 166 -3.45 -12.66 6.81
CA GLN A 166 -3.34 -11.55 7.77
C GLN A 166 -2.82 -12.04 9.12
N LYS A 167 -3.26 -13.22 9.60
CA LYS A 167 -2.75 -13.82 10.85
C LYS A 167 -1.25 -14.12 10.77
N ILE A 168 -0.78 -14.69 9.66
CA ILE A 168 0.66 -14.92 9.39
C ILE A 168 1.44 -13.61 9.52
N VAL A 169 0.95 -12.54 8.89
CA VAL A 169 1.61 -11.24 8.87
C VAL A 169 1.64 -10.61 10.26
N GLU A 170 0.51 -10.53 10.94
CA GLU A 170 0.40 -9.89 12.26
C GLU A 170 1.18 -10.62 13.35
N LEU A 171 1.15 -11.96 13.36
CA LEU A 171 1.96 -12.73 14.30
C LEU A 171 3.46 -12.61 14.01
N SER A 172 3.86 -12.61 12.73
CA SER A 172 5.27 -12.38 12.39
C SER A 172 5.75 -11.01 12.88
N LYS A 173 4.92 -9.96 12.73
CA LYS A 173 5.22 -8.62 13.27
C LYS A 173 5.31 -8.62 14.80
N SER A 174 4.32 -9.19 15.49
CA SER A 174 4.25 -9.14 16.96
C SER A 174 5.36 -9.96 17.63
N MET A 175 5.78 -11.05 16.99
CA MET A 175 6.88 -11.90 17.44
C MET A 175 8.27 -11.40 17.00
N GLY A 176 8.35 -10.31 16.22
CA GLY A 176 9.61 -9.78 15.69
C GLY A 176 10.32 -10.70 14.69
N LEU A 177 9.55 -11.47 13.90
CA LEU A 177 10.04 -12.40 12.89
C LEU A 177 10.17 -11.73 11.52
N ASN A 178 10.82 -12.43 10.58
CA ASN A 178 10.97 -11.97 9.19
C ASN A 178 9.61 -11.78 8.48
N LYS A 179 9.59 -10.81 7.55
CA LYS A 179 8.40 -10.52 6.72
C LYS A 179 8.18 -11.60 5.66
N TRP A 180 6.93 -11.74 5.26
CA TRP A 180 6.50 -12.57 4.12
C TRP A 180 6.37 -11.68 2.90
N ILE A 181 6.92 -12.09 1.76
CA ILE A 181 7.05 -11.22 0.58
C ILE A 181 6.22 -11.68 -0.61
N SER A 182 5.73 -12.93 -0.61
CA SER A 182 4.93 -13.46 -1.72
C SER A 182 3.71 -14.27 -1.29
N LEU A 183 2.72 -14.28 -2.17
CA LEU A 183 1.55 -15.15 -2.12
C LEU A 183 1.40 -15.87 -3.47
N GLN A 184 1.53 -17.19 -3.47
CA GLN A 184 1.27 -18.05 -4.62
C GLN A 184 -0.16 -18.62 -4.55
N VAL A 185 -1.04 -18.15 -5.42
CA VAL A 185 -2.47 -18.52 -5.44
C VAL A 185 -2.96 -18.71 -6.87
N GLU A 186 -4.07 -19.44 -7.03
CA GLU A 186 -4.71 -19.51 -8.32
C GLU A 186 -5.30 -18.16 -8.66
N TYR A 187 -4.92 -17.59 -9.80
CA TYR A 187 -5.51 -16.35 -10.29
C TYR A 187 -5.49 -16.33 -11.80
N ASN A 188 -6.67 -16.18 -12.40
CA ASN A 188 -6.87 -16.09 -13.85
C ASN A 188 -8.28 -15.55 -14.13
N LEU A 189 -8.61 -15.33 -15.41
CA LEU A 189 -9.92 -14.83 -15.83
C LEU A 189 -11.10 -15.73 -15.42
N LEU A 190 -10.87 -16.99 -15.07
CA LEU A 190 -11.92 -17.93 -14.62
C LEU A 190 -11.92 -18.13 -13.09
N CYS A 191 -10.91 -17.64 -12.38
CA CYS A 191 -10.76 -17.77 -10.93
C CYS A 191 -10.24 -16.46 -10.34
N ARG A 192 -11.18 -15.62 -9.85
CA ARG A 192 -10.90 -14.28 -9.30
C ARG A 192 -11.26 -14.17 -7.81
N GLY A 193 -11.48 -15.30 -7.13
CA GLY A 193 -11.95 -15.33 -5.73
C GLY A 193 -10.97 -14.68 -4.74
N ILE A 194 -9.69 -14.61 -5.09
CA ILE A 194 -8.66 -13.95 -4.27
C ILE A 194 -8.89 -12.44 -4.14
N GLU A 195 -9.63 -11.82 -5.05
CA GLU A 195 -9.90 -10.38 -5.06
C GLU A 195 -10.81 -9.93 -3.91
N TRP A 196 -11.46 -10.87 -3.21
CA TRP A 196 -12.31 -10.53 -2.06
C TRP A 196 -11.55 -10.09 -0.82
N GLU A 197 -10.38 -10.68 -0.55
CA GLU A 197 -9.60 -10.36 0.65
C GLU A 197 -8.09 -10.37 0.40
N LEU A 198 -7.58 -11.40 -0.28
CA LEU A 198 -6.14 -11.63 -0.42
C LEU A 198 -5.42 -10.50 -1.17
N VAL A 199 -6.03 -9.97 -2.24
CA VAL A 199 -5.47 -8.82 -2.98
C VAL A 199 -5.30 -7.61 -2.07
N ASP A 200 -6.28 -7.32 -1.22
CA ASP A 200 -6.23 -6.18 -0.29
C ASP A 200 -5.21 -6.40 0.83
N VAL A 201 -5.12 -7.62 1.38
CA VAL A 201 -4.05 -7.99 2.33
C VAL A 201 -2.69 -7.81 1.68
N CYS A 202 -2.49 -8.36 0.48
CA CYS A 202 -1.23 -8.27 -0.25
C CYS A 202 -0.81 -6.82 -0.50
N ARG A 203 -1.73 -5.97 -0.97
CA ARG A 203 -1.46 -4.55 -1.21
C ARG A 203 -1.08 -3.81 0.06
N ARG A 204 -1.79 -4.03 1.17
CA ARG A 204 -1.54 -3.35 2.45
C ARG A 204 -0.23 -3.76 3.11
N GLU A 205 0.11 -5.04 2.98
CA GLU A 205 1.26 -5.64 3.66
C GLU A 205 2.52 -5.69 2.78
N GLY A 206 2.42 -5.26 1.52
CA GLY A 206 3.53 -5.28 0.57
C GLY A 206 3.93 -6.70 0.18
N ILE A 207 2.95 -7.59 -0.04
CA ILE A 207 3.16 -8.98 -0.47
C ILE A 207 2.87 -9.06 -1.97
N GLY A 208 3.82 -9.56 -2.77
CA GLY A 208 3.63 -9.75 -4.20
C GLY A 208 2.85 -11.02 -4.51
N ILE A 209 1.83 -10.94 -5.37
CA ILE A 209 1.11 -12.12 -5.85
C ILE A 209 1.89 -12.76 -7.01
N ILE A 210 2.03 -14.09 -6.95
CA ILE A 210 2.59 -14.91 -8.02
C ILE A 210 1.55 -15.96 -8.47
N PRO A 211 0.69 -15.62 -9.44
CA PRO A 211 -0.40 -16.50 -9.88
C PRO A 211 0.09 -17.85 -10.42
N TRP A 212 -0.53 -18.94 -9.96
CA TRP A 212 -0.43 -20.25 -10.60
C TRP A 212 -1.67 -20.56 -11.44
N SER A 213 -1.52 -21.47 -12.40
CA SER A 213 -2.54 -21.78 -13.43
C SER A 213 -3.15 -20.55 -14.12
N PRO A 214 -2.34 -19.63 -14.67
CA PRO A 214 -2.84 -18.46 -15.39
C PRO A 214 -3.74 -18.82 -16.59
N LEU A 215 -3.59 -20.04 -17.11
CA LEU A 215 -4.33 -20.56 -18.27
C LEU A 215 -5.40 -21.60 -17.91
N LYS A 216 -5.70 -21.84 -16.62
CA LYS A 216 -6.68 -22.84 -16.11
C LYS A 216 -6.59 -24.20 -16.85
N GLY A 217 -5.48 -24.91 -16.71
CA GLY A 217 -5.26 -26.20 -17.40
C GLY A 217 -5.02 -26.10 -18.91
N GLY A 218 -4.97 -24.89 -19.46
CA GLY A 218 -4.87 -24.58 -20.89
C GLY A 218 -6.20 -24.14 -21.51
N LEU A 219 -7.29 -24.04 -20.73
CA LEU A 219 -8.61 -23.64 -21.22
C LEU A 219 -8.60 -22.26 -21.89
N LEU A 220 -7.79 -21.34 -21.37
CA LEU A 220 -7.64 -19.97 -21.88
C LEU A 220 -6.68 -19.84 -23.09
N THR A 221 -6.18 -20.94 -23.67
CA THR A 221 -5.28 -20.86 -24.84
C THR A 221 -6.02 -20.77 -26.17
N GLY A 222 -7.36 -20.81 -26.16
CA GLY A 222 -8.19 -20.80 -27.38
C GLY A 222 -8.28 -22.13 -28.14
N LYS A 223 -7.58 -23.18 -27.70
CA LYS A 223 -7.58 -24.51 -28.37
C LYS A 223 -8.82 -25.36 -28.10
N PHE A 224 -9.61 -25.01 -27.08
CA PHE A 224 -10.83 -25.72 -26.71
C PHE A 224 -12.02 -25.16 -27.49
N LYS A 225 -12.88 -26.06 -27.98
CA LYS A 225 -14.13 -25.72 -28.66
C LYS A 225 -15.30 -26.36 -27.91
N ARG A 226 -16.39 -25.61 -27.73
CA ARG A 226 -17.55 -26.01 -26.91
C ARG A 226 -18.19 -27.31 -27.36
N GLU A 227 -18.30 -27.51 -28.66
CA GLU A 227 -18.99 -28.66 -29.25
C GLU A 227 -18.10 -29.91 -29.39
N ASN A 228 -16.79 -29.79 -29.15
CA ASN A 228 -15.85 -30.88 -29.35
C ASN A 228 -15.54 -31.59 -28.02
N GLU A 229 -14.84 -32.72 -28.09
CA GLU A 229 -14.15 -33.26 -26.92
C GLU A 229 -12.91 -32.42 -26.56
N ALA A 230 -12.49 -32.50 -25.29
CA ALA A 230 -11.24 -31.89 -24.85
C ALA A 230 -10.06 -32.44 -25.68
N PRO A 231 -9.13 -31.60 -26.18
CA PRO A 231 -8.01 -32.06 -27.00
C PRO A 231 -7.21 -33.17 -26.32
N GLU A 232 -6.95 -34.25 -27.05
CA GLU A 232 -6.20 -35.39 -26.55
C GLU A 232 -4.80 -34.99 -26.06
N GLY A 233 -4.32 -35.64 -24.99
CA GLY A 233 -3.06 -35.30 -24.34
C GLY A 233 -3.08 -34.02 -23.50
N SER A 234 -4.18 -33.25 -23.50
CA SER A 234 -4.35 -32.11 -22.60
C SER A 234 -4.62 -32.55 -21.15
N ARG A 235 -4.26 -31.69 -20.19
CA ARG A 235 -4.54 -31.93 -18.75
C ARG A 235 -6.04 -32.08 -18.48
N ILE A 236 -6.86 -31.25 -19.13
CA ILE A 236 -8.32 -31.29 -19.01
C ILE A 236 -8.89 -32.60 -19.58
N ALA A 237 -8.43 -33.04 -20.76
CA ALA A 237 -8.88 -34.32 -21.32
C ALA A 237 -8.54 -35.50 -20.41
N HIS A 238 -7.36 -35.49 -19.78
CA HIS A 238 -6.99 -36.53 -18.81
C HIS A 238 -7.87 -36.48 -17.55
N ALA A 239 -8.10 -35.29 -16.98
CA ALA A 239 -8.95 -35.13 -15.80
C ALA A 239 -10.38 -35.63 -16.07
N THR A 240 -11.00 -35.21 -17.18
CA THR A 240 -12.34 -35.67 -17.59
C THR A 240 -12.39 -37.18 -17.83
N LYS A 241 -11.41 -37.77 -18.55
CA LYS A 241 -11.35 -39.23 -18.76
C LYS A 241 -11.22 -40.02 -17.44
N LYS A 242 -10.66 -39.40 -16.39
CA LYS A 242 -10.52 -39.98 -15.05
C LYS A 242 -11.67 -39.63 -14.11
N GLY A 243 -12.66 -38.86 -14.55
CA GLY A 243 -13.77 -38.40 -13.70
C GLY A 243 -13.34 -37.43 -12.60
N MET A 244 -12.26 -36.68 -12.83
CA MET A 244 -11.69 -35.72 -11.89
C MET A 244 -12.10 -34.29 -12.27
N ASP A 245 -12.47 -33.48 -11.27
CA ASP A 245 -12.69 -32.03 -11.39
C ASP A 245 -11.64 -31.32 -10.52
N LEU A 246 -10.44 -31.14 -11.08
CA LEU A 246 -9.32 -30.51 -10.37
C LEU A 246 -9.35 -28.99 -10.54
N GLU A 247 -8.89 -28.26 -9.54
CA GLU A 247 -8.83 -26.79 -9.58
C GLU A 247 -8.07 -26.28 -10.82
N GLY A 248 -6.88 -26.83 -11.09
CA GLY A 248 -6.06 -26.46 -12.26
C GLY A 248 -6.42 -27.19 -13.56
N ALA A 249 -7.39 -28.10 -13.57
CA ALA A 249 -7.83 -28.87 -14.74
C ALA A 249 -9.28 -29.34 -14.54
N PRO A 250 -10.26 -28.45 -14.78
CA PRO A 250 -11.65 -28.73 -14.47
C PRO A 250 -12.23 -29.78 -15.41
N ASP A 251 -13.32 -30.42 -14.98
CA ASP A 251 -14.05 -31.36 -15.83
C ASP A 251 -14.69 -30.65 -17.03
N PHE A 252 -14.28 -31.05 -18.22
CA PHE A 252 -14.74 -30.47 -19.47
C PHE A 252 -16.24 -30.65 -19.73
N GLU A 253 -16.86 -31.74 -19.24
CA GLU A 253 -18.30 -31.95 -19.41
C GLU A 253 -19.12 -30.91 -18.65
N ARG A 254 -18.65 -30.48 -17.48
CA ARG A 254 -19.20 -29.35 -16.73
C ARG A 254 -18.96 -28.04 -17.47
N ILE A 255 -17.74 -27.80 -17.96
CA ILE A 255 -17.36 -26.56 -18.67
C ILE A 255 -18.18 -26.34 -19.94
N LYS A 256 -18.53 -27.39 -20.71
CA LYS A 256 -19.37 -27.25 -21.91
C LYS A 256 -20.74 -26.61 -21.62
N LYS A 257 -21.24 -26.75 -20.39
CA LYS A 257 -22.55 -26.23 -19.94
C LYS A 257 -22.46 -24.85 -19.27
N ASP A 258 -21.25 -24.32 -19.08
CA ASP A 258 -21.03 -23.04 -18.41
C ASP A 258 -20.91 -21.89 -19.42
N ASP A 259 -22.04 -21.22 -19.69
CA ASP A 259 -22.11 -20.08 -20.61
C ASP A 259 -21.18 -18.93 -20.20
N LYS A 260 -20.96 -18.71 -18.90
CA LYS A 260 -20.07 -17.64 -18.43
C LYS A 260 -18.63 -17.93 -18.82
N THR A 261 -18.17 -19.16 -18.63
CA THR A 261 -16.82 -19.58 -19.03
C THR A 261 -16.60 -19.38 -20.53
N TRP A 262 -17.55 -19.77 -21.38
CA TRP A 262 -17.42 -19.57 -22.84
C TRP A 262 -17.43 -18.10 -23.24
N LYS A 263 -18.26 -17.27 -22.60
CA LYS A 263 -18.26 -15.82 -22.81
C LYS A 263 -16.89 -15.20 -22.49
N ILE A 264 -16.25 -15.62 -21.40
CA ILE A 264 -14.90 -15.17 -21.02
C ILE A 264 -13.88 -15.60 -22.07
N ILE A 265 -13.95 -16.86 -22.54
CA ILE A 265 -13.06 -17.38 -23.59
C ILE A 265 -13.20 -16.57 -24.88
N ASP A 266 -14.42 -16.24 -25.30
CA ASP A 266 -14.66 -15.52 -26.55
C ASP A 266 -14.19 -14.06 -26.47
N VAL A 267 -14.45 -13.35 -25.36
CA VAL A 267 -13.88 -12.02 -25.12
C VAL A 267 -12.34 -12.06 -25.11
N THR A 268 -11.75 -13.10 -24.51
CA THR A 268 -10.28 -13.27 -24.51
C THR A 268 -9.74 -13.46 -25.94
N LYS A 269 -10.45 -14.17 -26.81
CA LYS A 269 -10.08 -14.32 -28.23
C LYS A 269 -10.18 -13.00 -29.00
N ASN A 270 -11.27 -12.26 -28.81
CA ASN A 270 -11.46 -10.96 -29.45
C ASN A 270 -10.35 -9.98 -29.03
N ALA A 271 -10.02 -9.95 -27.73
CA ALA A 271 -8.90 -9.17 -27.20
C ALA A 271 -7.57 -9.58 -27.84
N ALA A 272 -7.35 -10.88 -28.04
CA ALA A 272 -6.14 -11.40 -28.67
C ALA A 272 -6.03 -10.96 -30.14
N GLU A 273 -7.12 -11.05 -30.90
CA GLU A 273 -7.19 -10.57 -32.28
C GLU A 273 -6.92 -9.06 -32.37
N ALA A 274 -7.54 -8.26 -31.50
CA ALA A 274 -7.37 -6.80 -31.47
C ALA A 274 -5.91 -6.36 -31.22
N HIS A 275 -5.13 -7.14 -30.47
CA HIS A 275 -3.74 -6.82 -30.13
C HIS A 275 -2.72 -7.58 -30.99
N GLY A 276 -3.17 -8.45 -31.91
CA GLY A 276 -2.28 -9.32 -32.70
C GLY A 276 -1.50 -10.31 -31.83
N LYS A 277 -2.15 -10.87 -30.81
CA LYS A 277 -1.58 -11.79 -29.81
C LYS A 277 -2.35 -13.09 -29.76
N THR A 278 -1.84 -14.06 -29.00
CA THR A 278 -2.59 -15.30 -28.71
C THR A 278 -3.49 -15.12 -27.48
N PRO A 279 -4.59 -15.90 -27.36
CA PRO A 279 -5.42 -15.87 -26.15
C PRO A 279 -4.63 -16.20 -24.88
N ALA A 280 -3.62 -17.07 -24.98
CA ALA A 280 -2.72 -17.38 -23.88
C ALA A 280 -1.90 -16.14 -23.45
N GLN A 281 -1.35 -15.40 -24.42
CA GLN A 281 -0.62 -14.17 -24.16
C GLN A 281 -1.50 -13.10 -23.50
N VAL A 282 -2.75 -12.93 -23.95
CA VAL A 282 -3.71 -12.00 -23.34
C VAL A 282 -4.04 -12.40 -21.90
N ALA A 283 -4.36 -13.67 -21.64
CA ALA A 283 -4.66 -14.14 -20.29
C ALA A 283 -3.49 -13.92 -19.31
N ILE A 284 -2.25 -14.15 -19.76
CA ILE A 284 -1.04 -13.90 -18.96
C ILE A 284 -0.81 -12.39 -18.79
N ARG A 285 -0.92 -11.59 -19.86
CA ARG A 285 -0.70 -10.14 -19.82
C ARG A 285 -1.72 -9.42 -18.94
N TRP A 286 -2.97 -9.89 -18.92
CA TRP A 286 -4.02 -9.40 -18.01
C TRP A 286 -3.58 -9.49 -16.54
N LEU A 287 -2.99 -10.60 -16.12
CA LEU A 287 -2.41 -10.76 -14.78
C LEU A 287 -1.21 -9.83 -14.56
N LEU A 288 -0.30 -9.74 -15.54
CA LEU A 288 0.89 -8.88 -15.45
C LEU A 288 0.54 -7.39 -15.33
N GLN A 289 -0.63 -6.97 -15.78
CA GLN A 289 -1.11 -5.58 -15.65
C GLN A 289 -1.89 -5.33 -14.36
N LYS A 290 -2.05 -6.31 -13.47
CA LYS A 290 -2.56 -6.08 -12.11
C LYS A 290 -1.45 -5.57 -11.21
N ASP A 291 -1.74 -4.53 -10.42
CA ASP A 291 -0.79 -3.81 -9.57
C ASP A 291 -0.11 -4.69 -8.52
N VAL A 292 -0.83 -5.66 -7.97
CA VAL A 292 -0.31 -6.56 -6.91
C VAL A 292 0.50 -7.75 -7.44
N VAL A 293 0.55 -7.96 -8.76
CA VAL A 293 1.18 -9.14 -9.36
C VAL A 293 2.65 -8.86 -9.70
N SER A 294 3.55 -9.53 -8.98
CA SER A 294 5.00 -9.41 -9.19
C SER A 294 5.50 -10.25 -10.36
N SER A 295 4.95 -11.46 -10.52
CA SER A 295 5.31 -12.40 -11.59
C SER A 295 4.17 -13.39 -11.85
N VAL A 296 4.10 -14.01 -13.02
CA VAL A 296 3.09 -15.04 -13.36
C VAL A 296 3.77 -16.38 -13.60
N ILE A 297 3.32 -17.44 -12.91
CA ILE A 297 3.88 -18.78 -13.03
C ILE A 297 3.27 -19.47 -14.25
N ILE A 298 4.10 -19.68 -15.28
CA ILE A 298 3.72 -20.44 -16.48
C ILE A 298 4.26 -21.88 -16.39
N GLY A 299 3.58 -22.80 -17.07
CA GLY A 299 4.10 -24.15 -17.31
C GLY A 299 4.16 -24.41 -18.81
N ALA A 300 5.22 -25.08 -19.26
CA ALA A 300 5.40 -25.43 -20.67
C ALA A 300 5.95 -26.86 -20.79
N LYS A 301 5.51 -27.56 -21.84
CA LYS A 301 5.98 -28.92 -22.17
C LYS A 301 6.85 -28.95 -23.41
N THR A 302 6.86 -27.85 -24.16
CA THR A 302 7.61 -27.69 -25.40
C THR A 302 8.21 -26.30 -25.46
N LEU A 303 9.29 -26.14 -26.22
CA LEU A 303 9.91 -24.83 -26.44
C LEU A 303 8.94 -23.83 -27.07
N GLN A 304 8.08 -24.29 -28.00
CA GLN A 304 7.09 -23.41 -28.63
C GLN A 304 6.07 -22.87 -27.63
N GLN A 305 5.63 -23.66 -26.65
CA GLN A 305 4.72 -23.20 -25.59
C GLN A 305 5.42 -22.20 -24.67
N LEU A 306 6.69 -22.45 -24.34
CA LEU A 306 7.49 -21.52 -23.56
C LEU A 306 7.59 -20.17 -24.27
N GLU A 307 7.99 -20.18 -25.54
CA GLU A 307 8.14 -18.96 -26.35
C GLU A 307 6.82 -18.19 -26.51
N ASP A 308 5.71 -18.89 -26.77
CA ASP A 308 4.38 -18.26 -26.87
C ASP A 308 4.00 -17.58 -25.56
N ASN A 309 4.14 -18.27 -24.42
CA ASN A 309 3.86 -17.69 -23.10
C ASN A 309 4.79 -16.50 -22.78
N MET A 310 6.07 -16.60 -23.12
CA MET A 310 7.05 -15.52 -22.92
C MET A 310 6.75 -14.28 -23.78
N GLY A 311 6.00 -14.43 -24.86
CA GLY A 311 5.49 -13.29 -25.66
C GLY A 311 4.54 -12.35 -24.90
N ALA A 312 4.04 -12.74 -23.72
CA ALA A 312 3.28 -11.87 -22.82
C ALA A 312 4.17 -10.97 -21.94
N ALA A 313 5.46 -11.26 -21.83
CA ALA A 313 6.34 -10.64 -20.83
C ALA A 313 6.54 -9.13 -21.04
N THR A 314 6.69 -8.67 -22.28
CA THR A 314 6.99 -7.25 -22.56
C THR A 314 6.62 -6.85 -24.00
N GLY A 315 6.73 -5.56 -24.30
CA GLY A 315 6.65 -5.00 -25.66
C GLY A 315 5.24 -4.70 -26.16
N TRP A 316 4.22 -4.83 -25.31
CA TRP A 316 2.84 -4.45 -25.60
C TRP A 316 2.01 -4.37 -24.32
N GLU A 317 0.88 -3.70 -24.35
CA GLU A 317 -0.08 -3.63 -23.23
C GLU A 317 -1.49 -3.87 -23.75
N ILE A 318 -2.33 -4.47 -22.91
CA ILE A 318 -3.78 -4.50 -23.11
C ILE A 318 -4.29 -3.11 -22.76
N THR A 319 -5.06 -2.50 -23.66
CA THR A 319 -5.67 -1.18 -23.45
C THR A 319 -6.59 -1.15 -22.23
N GLU A 320 -6.80 0.03 -21.64
CA GLU A 320 -7.73 0.19 -20.51
C GLU A 320 -9.15 -0.31 -20.83
N GLU A 321 -9.62 -0.05 -22.06
CA GLU A 321 -10.93 -0.51 -22.53
C GLU A 321 -11.03 -2.03 -22.57
N THR A 322 -10.05 -2.72 -23.17
CA THR A 322 -10.04 -4.19 -23.24
C THR A 322 -9.80 -4.82 -21.86
N MET A 323 -8.98 -4.20 -21.00
CA MET A 323 -8.83 -4.61 -19.60
C MET A 323 -10.17 -4.53 -18.86
N ALA A 324 -10.93 -3.44 -19.04
CA ALA A 324 -12.25 -3.27 -18.44
C ALA A 324 -13.28 -4.27 -18.98
N GLU A 325 -13.24 -4.62 -20.27
CA GLU A 325 -14.10 -5.64 -20.86
C GLU A 325 -13.81 -7.03 -20.26
N LEU A 326 -12.53 -7.42 -20.20
CA LEU A 326 -12.06 -8.67 -19.59
C LEU A 326 -12.44 -8.72 -18.11
N ASP A 327 -12.26 -7.62 -17.37
CA ASP A 327 -12.65 -7.52 -15.97
C ASP A 327 -14.17 -7.64 -15.80
N THR A 328 -14.96 -7.01 -16.65
CA THR A 328 -16.42 -7.05 -16.56
C THR A 328 -16.96 -8.46 -16.82
N VAL A 329 -16.50 -9.13 -17.87
CA VAL A 329 -16.99 -10.47 -18.23
C VAL A 329 -16.59 -11.54 -17.21
N SER A 330 -15.41 -11.38 -16.59
CA SER A 330 -14.87 -12.31 -15.60
C SER A 330 -15.27 -12.01 -14.16
N GLN A 331 -15.88 -10.84 -13.89
CA GLN A 331 -16.20 -10.41 -12.52
C GLN A 331 -17.06 -11.45 -11.80
N MET A 332 -16.71 -11.75 -10.56
CA MET A 332 -17.53 -12.60 -9.69
C MET A 332 -18.66 -11.76 -9.07
N GLU A 333 -19.86 -12.33 -9.01
CA GLU A 333 -20.97 -11.73 -8.27
C GLU A 333 -20.63 -11.69 -6.78
N PRO A 334 -20.59 -10.50 -6.14
CA PRO A 334 -20.30 -10.42 -4.72
C PRO A 334 -21.40 -11.10 -3.90
N THR A 335 -21.01 -12.00 -3.00
CA THR A 335 -21.92 -12.63 -2.03
C THR A 335 -21.83 -11.93 -0.67
N TYR A 336 -22.67 -12.32 0.29
CA TYR A 336 -22.50 -11.88 1.69
C TYR A 336 -21.18 -12.44 2.26
N PRO A 337 -20.39 -11.66 3.03
CA PRO A 337 -20.67 -10.29 3.49
C PRO A 337 -20.24 -9.18 2.50
N TYR A 338 -19.43 -9.50 1.50
CA TYR A 338 -18.80 -8.53 0.58
C TYR A 338 -19.81 -7.59 -0.09
N ARG A 339 -20.94 -8.10 -0.59
CA ARG A 339 -22.00 -7.29 -1.21
C ARG A 339 -22.58 -6.25 -0.25
N LEU A 340 -22.84 -6.66 0.99
CA LEU A 340 -23.39 -5.77 2.01
C LEU A 340 -22.36 -4.71 2.41
N LEU A 341 -21.11 -5.13 2.64
CA LEU A 341 -20.01 -4.25 3.03
C LEU A 341 -19.72 -3.20 1.95
N THR A 342 -19.65 -3.58 0.67
CA THR A 342 -19.45 -2.63 -0.43
C THR A 342 -20.58 -1.61 -0.51
N ARG A 343 -21.83 -2.06 -0.42
CA ARG A 343 -23.02 -1.19 -0.47
C ARG A 343 -23.10 -0.22 0.73
N MET A 344 -22.79 -0.69 1.93
CA MET A 344 -22.91 0.11 3.16
C MET A 344 -21.72 1.04 3.40
N ASN A 345 -20.59 0.83 2.72
CA ASN A 345 -19.42 1.70 2.82
C ASN A 345 -19.22 2.58 1.58
N SER A 346 -20.20 2.68 0.67
CA SER A 346 -20.05 3.48 -0.57
C SER A 346 -19.84 4.97 -0.29
N ASP A 347 -20.37 5.48 0.82
CA ASP A 347 -20.15 6.86 1.30
C ASP A 347 -18.83 7.04 2.06
N ARG A 348 -18.08 5.95 2.29
CA ARG A 348 -16.83 5.93 3.08
C ARG A 348 -15.56 5.72 2.24
N TYR A 349 -15.68 5.59 0.92
CA TYR A 349 -14.54 5.52 0.03
C TYR A 349 -14.35 6.83 -0.74
N GLU A 350 -13.18 7.46 -0.60
CA GLU A 350 -12.80 8.56 -1.47
C GLU A 350 -12.59 8.04 -2.90
N SER A 351 -13.28 8.65 -3.85
CA SER A 351 -13.20 8.35 -5.26
C SER A 351 -11.89 8.84 -5.87
N LYS A 352 -10.76 8.27 -5.47
CA LYS A 352 -9.50 8.31 -6.23
C LYS A 352 -8.81 6.95 -6.12
N GLY A 353 -8.93 6.13 -7.17
CA GLY A 353 -8.16 4.90 -7.35
C GLY A 353 -8.87 3.57 -7.03
N ARG A 354 -10.07 3.59 -6.42
CA ARG A 354 -10.91 2.38 -6.28
C ARG A 354 -11.95 2.31 -7.39
N ILE A 355 -11.51 1.98 -8.60
CA ILE A 355 -12.43 1.34 -9.55
C ILE A 355 -12.48 -0.13 -9.12
N SER A 356 -13.26 -0.44 -8.09
CA SER A 356 -13.85 -1.77 -8.05
C SER A 356 -14.96 -1.76 -9.09
N ALA A 357 -14.98 -2.78 -9.96
CA ALA A 357 -15.95 -2.95 -11.04
C ALA A 357 -17.43 -3.00 -10.57
N VAL A 358 -17.70 -2.78 -9.28
CA VAL A 358 -19.03 -2.77 -8.69
C VAL A 358 -19.71 -1.39 -8.85
N ASN A 359 -18.94 -0.30 -8.95
CA ASN A 359 -19.51 1.06 -9.01
C ASN A 359 -19.73 1.59 -10.44
N SER A 360 -19.23 0.90 -11.47
CA SER A 360 -19.35 1.33 -12.87
C SER A 360 -20.77 1.20 -13.45
N ILE A 361 -21.71 0.53 -12.77
CA ILE A 361 -23.08 0.34 -13.27
C ILE A 361 -24.00 1.54 -12.94
N THR A 362 -23.61 2.44 -12.03
CA THR A 362 -24.49 3.56 -11.59
C THR A 362 -23.98 4.97 -11.92
N ALA A 363 -22.78 5.12 -12.48
CA ALA A 363 -22.14 6.42 -12.64
C ALA A 363 -22.30 7.07 -14.05
N LEU A 364 -23.09 6.50 -14.94
CA LEU A 364 -23.24 6.99 -16.32
C LEU A 364 -24.62 7.60 -16.61
N THR A 365 -25.20 8.37 -15.68
CA THR A 365 -26.35 9.25 -15.98
C THR A 365 -26.43 10.43 -15.00
N SER A 366 -25.59 11.46 -15.15
CA SER A 366 -25.96 12.85 -14.81
C SER A 366 -24.78 13.80 -15.06
N THR A 367 -24.63 14.25 -16.30
CA THR A 367 -23.90 15.50 -16.59
C THR A 367 -24.90 16.65 -16.59
N GLU A 368 -25.24 17.14 -15.40
CA GLU A 368 -25.77 18.49 -15.21
C GLU A 368 -24.88 19.18 -14.17
N VAL A 369 -24.12 20.17 -14.61
CA VAL A 369 -23.37 21.07 -13.71
C VAL A 369 -24.40 21.97 -13.06
N ASN A 370 -24.75 21.67 -11.81
CA ASN A 370 -25.71 22.43 -11.03
C ASN A 370 -24.99 23.56 -10.30
N MET A 371 -25.44 24.81 -10.48
CA MET A 371 -24.90 26.02 -9.84
C MET A 371 -25.16 26.09 -8.31
N ALA A 372 -25.32 24.94 -7.65
CA ALA A 372 -25.56 24.74 -6.22
C ALA A 372 -24.39 24.00 -5.56
N ASP A 373 -23.16 24.23 -6.04
CA ASP A 373 -21.95 23.55 -5.58
C ASP A 373 -21.63 23.94 -4.12
N LYS A 374 -22.21 23.17 -3.20
CA LYS A 374 -21.77 23.07 -1.81
C LYS A 374 -20.36 22.50 -1.80
N THR A 375 -19.56 22.91 -0.82
CA THR A 375 -18.19 22.46 -0.63
C THR A 375 -18.07 20.91 -0.67
N GLU A 376 -17.10 20.37 -1.42
CA GLU A 376 -16.79 18.93 -1.45
C GLU A 376 -16.21 18.51 -0.08
N TYR A 377 -16.59 17.34 0.43
CA TYR A 377 -16.07 16.81 1.70
C TYR A 377 -15.01 15.73 1.45
N ARG A 378 -13.99 15.68 2.30
CA ARG A 378 -12.89 14.70 2.30
C ARG A 378 -12.64 14.15 3.70
N PHE A 379 -12.03 12.98 3.81
CA PHE A 379 -11.58 12.44 5.07
C PHE A 379 -10.36 13.22 5.60
N LEU A 380 -10.40 13.60 6.87
CA LEU A 380 -9.26 14.21 7.54
C LEU A 380 -8.25 13.12 7.93
N GLY A 381 -7.33 12.81 7.01
CA GLY A 381 -6.33 11.76 7.20
C GLY A 381 -6.95 10.42 7.58
N GLY A 382 -6.41 9.75 8.60
CA GLY A 382 -6.87 8.44 9.09
C GLY A 382 -7.99 8.48 10.14
N SER A 383 -8.62 9.64 10.38
CA SER A 383 -9.55 9.85 11.51
C SER A 383 -10.98 9.34 11.29
N GLY A 384 -11.39 9.17 10.03
CA GLY A 384 -12.79 8.91 9.69
C GLY A 384 -13.71 10.14 9.78
N LEU A 385 -13.20 11.31 10.17
CA LEU A 385 -13.92 12.58 10.11
C LEU A 385 -14.02 13.08 8.66
N LYS A 386 -15.19 13.60 8.27
CA LYS A 386 -15.37 14.31 6.99
C LYS A 386 -15.26 15.81 7.23
N VAL A 387 -14.32 16.44 6.54
CA VAL A 387 -14.08 17.88 6.53
C VAL A 387 -14.36 18.44 5.15
N SER A 388 -14.86 19.67 5.08
CA SER A 388 -14.91 20.46 3.86
C SER A 388 -13.51 20.57 3.26
N ASN A 389 -13.40 20.46 1.92
CA ASN A 389 -12.13 20.50 1.20
C ASN A 389 -11.41 21.86 1.33
N ILE A 390 -12.11 22.89 1.81
CA ILE A 390 -11.57 24.17 2.25
C ILE A 390 -11.69 24.24 3.78
N CYS A 391 -10.57 24.46 4.44
CA CYS A 391 -10.49 24.77 5.87
C CYS A 391 -10.50 26.30 6.06
N LEU A 392 -11.32 26.81 6.99
CA LEU A 392 -11.34 28.23 7.33
C LEU A 392 -10.28 28.53 8.39
N GLY A 393 -9.20 29.17 7.99
CA GLY A 393 -8.21 29.74 8.91
C GLY A 393 -8.74 31.04 9.55
N THR A 394 -8.62 31.14 10.87
CA THR A 394 -9.22 32.24 11.67
C THR A 394 -8.17 33.19 12.24
N MET A 395 -7.00 33.26 11.61
CA MET A 395 -5.89 34.12 12.02
C MET A 395 -6.28 35.60 12.03
N THR A 396 -7.23 36.00 11.18
CA THR A 396 -7.69 37.37 11.02
C THR A 396 -8.83 37.77 11.96
N PHE A 397 -9.31 36.85 12.83
CA PHE A 397 -10.43 37.10 13.72
C PHE A 397 -9.94 37.74 15.03
N GLY A 398 -10.47 38.91 15.37
CA GLY A 398 -10.08 39.69 16.54
C GLY A 398 -9.28 40.93 16.16
N ASP A 399 -8.27 41.24 16.96
CA ASP A 399 -7.52 42.49 16.92
C ASP A 399 -6.01 42.25 17.06
N TRP A 400 -5.49 41.28 16.30
CA TRP A 400 -4.07 40.94 16.38
C TRP A 400 -3.19 42.11 15.91
N ALA A 401 -2.44 42.70 16.85
CA ALA A 401 -1.53 43.82 16.60
C ALA A 401 -0.46 43.58 15.50
N LEU A 402 -0.19 42.33 15.14
CA LEU A 402 0.79 41.96 14.10
C LEU A 402 0.27 42.15 12.68
N PHE A 403 -1.05 42.24 12.47
CA PHE A 403 -1.65 42.30 11.13
C PHE A 403 -2.64 43.47 11.04
N PRO A 404 -2.50 44.40 10.08
CA PRO A 404 -3.53 45.41 9.83
C PRO A 404 -4.82 44.75 9.30
N ASP A 405 -5.96 45.45 9.44
CA ASP A 405 -7.26 45.07 8.85
C ASP A 405 -7.86 43.73 9.33
N GLN A 406 -7.88 43.53 10.65
CA GLN A 406 -8.52 42.36 11.29
C GLN A 406 -10.06 42.48 11.37
N CYS A 407 -10.74 41.35 11.53
CA CYS A 407 -12.20 41.27 11.63
C CYS A 407 -12.65 41.38 13.09
N ASP A 408 -13.57 42.31 13.39
CA ASP A 408 -14.27 42.32 14.68
C ASP A 408 -15.17 41.08 14.86
N GLU A 409 -15.77 40.91 16.05
CA GLU A 409 -16.60 39.74 16.36
C GLU A 409 -17.81 39.62 15.42
N ALA A 410 -18.46 40.74 15.06
CA ALA A 410 -19.64 40.73 14.20
C ALA A 410 -19.28 40.32 12.76
N ALA A 411 -18.20 40.86 12.21
CA ALA A 411 -17.67 40.48 10.91
C ALA A 411 -17.21 39.01 10.89
N SER A 412 -16.55 38.56 11.96
CA SER A 412 -16.10 37.17 12.11
C SER A 412 -17.27 36.19 12.15
N HIS A 413 -18.35 36.50 12.89
CA HIS A 413 -19.58 35.68 12.91
C HIS A 413 -20.24 35.66 11.53
N ALA A 414 -20.31 36.79 10.82
CA ALA A 414 -20.86 36.83 9.46
C ALA A 414 -20.05 35.98 8.46
N ILE A 415 -18.71 35.97 8.59
CA ILE A 415 -17.83 35.10 7.79
C ILE A 415 -18.10 33.62 8.11
N LEU A 416 -18.19 33.26 9.40
CA LEU A 416 -18.49 31.90 9.84
C LEU A 416 -19.85 31.43 9.32
N ASP A 417 -20.90 32.24 9.50
CA ASP A 417 -22.24 31.94 8.99
C ASP A 417 -22.21 31.71 7.49
N ARG A 418 -21.53 32.59 6.74
CA ARG A 418 -21.40 32.46 5.30
C ARG A 418 -20.61 31.21 4.90
N TYR A 419 -19.55 30.88 5.62
CA TYR A 419 -18.76 29.68 5.40
C TYR A 419 -19.62 28.41 5.58
N VAL A 420 -20.46 28.36 6.62
CA VAL A 420 -21.38 27.25 6.86
C VAL A 420 -22.49 27.17 5.81
N GLU A 421 -23.06 28.30 5.38
CA GLU A 421 -24.03 28.33 4.28
C GLU A 421 -23.48 27.73 2.99
N LEU A 422 -22.18 27.91 2.73
CA LEU A 422 -21.45 27.34 1.60
C LEU A 422 -21.03 25.87 1.82
N GLY A 423 -21.44 25.27 2.93
CA GLY A 423 -21.15 23.86 3.28
C GLY A 423 -19.80 23.65 3.95
N GLY A 424 -19.14 24.70 4.44
CA GLY A 424 -17.91 24.61 5.23
C GLY A 424 -18.16 24.04 6.62
N ASN A 425 -17.24 23.21 7.12
CA ASN A 425 -17.33 22.67 8.47
C ASN A 425 -15.99 22.51 9.21
N PHE A 426 -14.86 22.90 8.60
CA PHE A 426 -13.54 22.70 9.17
C PHE A 426 -12.86 24.04 9.49
N ILE A 427 -12.70 24.33 10.78
CA ILE A 427 -12.21 25.61 11.28
C ILE A 427 -10.83 25.40 11.92
N ASP A 428 -9.83 26.16 11.46
CA ASP A 428 -8.48 26.18 12.02
C ASP A 428 -8.23 27.48 12.79
N THR A 429 -7.83 27.34 14.04
CA THR A 429 -7.44 28.44 14.93
C THR A 429 -6.15 28.09 15.67
N ALA A 430 -5.73 28.94 16.61
CA ALA A 430 -4.64 28.68 17.54
C ALA A 430 -4.80 29.53 18.80
N ASP A 431 -4.27 29.04 19.91
CA ASP A 431 -4.21 29.75 21.20
C ASP A 431 -3.53 31.13 21.12
N ILE A 432 -2.64 31.33 20.15
CA ILE A 432 -1.90 32.57 19.88
C ILE A 432 -2.64 33.57 19.00
N TYR A 433 -3.64 33.15 18.21
CA TYR A 433 -4.32 34.04 17.26
C TYR A 433 -5.11 35.12 18.00
N SER A 434 -4.77 36.38 17.73
CA SER A 434 -5.31 37.54 18.46
C SER A 434 -5.23 37.37 19.97
N GLU A 435 -4.14 36.78 20.47
CA GLU A 435 -3.94 36.49 21.89
C GLU A 435 -5.01 35.60 22.55
N GLY A 436 -5.62 34.71 21.77
CA GLY A 436 -6.71 33.83 22.17
C GLY A 436 -8.09 34.39 21.85
N ARG A 437 -8.19 35.65 21.43
CA ARG A 437 -9.47 36.28 21.06
C ARG A 437 -10.16 35.59 19.89
N SER A 438 -9.39 35.04 18.94
CA SER A 438 -9.94 34.24 17.83
C SER A 438 -10.74 33.04 18.35
N GLU A 439 -10.20 32.29 19.32
CA GLU A 439 -10.91 31.16 19.95
C GLU A 439 -12.16 31.62 20.72
N GLU A 440 -12.14 32.79 21.38
CA GLU A 440 -13.32 33.34 22.08
C GLU A 440 -14.45 33.70 21.12
N ILE A 441 -14.13 34.28 19.97
CA ILE A 441 -15.09 34.64 18.92
C ILE A 441 -15.71 33.38 18.32
N ILE A 442 -14.89 32.37 18.04
CA ILE A 442 -15.36 31.07 17.55
C ILE A 442 -16.23 30.40 18.62
N GLY A 443 -15.85 30.46 19.89
CA GLY A 443 -16.61 29.88 20.99
C GLY A 443 -17.98 30.52 21.19
N SER A 444 -18.07 31.86 21.15
CA SER A 444 -19.36 32.57 21.23
C SER A 444 -20.27 32.29 20.03
N TRP A 445 -19.68 31.98 18.87
CA TRP A 445 -20.41 31.51 17.70
C TRP A 445 -20.88 30.07 17.86
N LEU A 446 -19.99 29.14 18.26
CA LEU A 446 -20.28 27.71 18.42
C LEU A 446 -21.38 27.41 19.45
N GLU A 447 -21.52 28.21 20.52
CA GLU A 447 -22.61 28.08 21.49
C GLU A 447 -24.01 28.18 20.86
N LYS A 448 -24.12 28.85 19.71
CA LYS A 448 -25.37 29.01 18.96
C LYS A 448 -25.56 27.92 17.90
N GLN A 449 -24.60 27.02 17.75
CA GLN A 449 -24.56 25.99 16.71
C GLN A 449 -24.74 24.58 17.29
N GLN A 450 -24.89 23.61 16.39
CA GLN A 450 -24.75 22.18 16.71
C GLN A 450 -23.27 21.80 16.62
N ARG A 451 -22.57 21.76 17.76
CA ARG A 451 -21.11 21.59 17.87
C ARG A 451 -20.57 20.40 17.07
N GLU A 452 -21.32 19.30 17.01
CA GLU A 452 -20.98 18.05 16.33
C GLU A 452 -20.92 18.17 14.79
N LYS A 453 -21.45 19.25 14.21
CA LYS A 453 -21.36 19.50 12.77
C LYS A 453 -20.00 20.03 12.34
N PHE A 454 -19.19 20.51 13.27
CA PHE A 454 -17.93 21.21 13.00
C PHE A 454 -16.74 20.40 13.47
N VAL A 455 -15.66 20.48 12.68
CA VAL A 455 -14.33 20.02 13.07
C VAL A 455 -13.53 21.26 13.43
N VAL A 456 -13.11 21.37 14.69
CA VAL A 456 -12.32 22.49 15.17
C VAL A 456 -10.89 22.03 15.44
N ALA A 457 -9.94 22.62 14.71
CA ALA A 457 -8.52 22.47 14.94
C ALA A 457 -7.98 23.66 15.73
N THR A 458 -7.23 23.40 16.79
CA THR A 458 -6.42 24.42 17.47
C THR A 458 -5.00 23.91 17.69
N LYS A 459 -4.10 24.79 18.14
CA LYS A 459 -2.67 24.53 18.24
C LYS A 459 -2.13 24.89 19.62
N VAL A 460 -0.99 24.30 19.94
CA VAL A 460 -0.23 24.60 21.15
C VAL A 460 1.24 24.79 20.86
N ARG A 461 1.80 25.82 21.46
CA ARG A 461 3.24 26.07 21.69
C ARG A 461 3.41 27.49 22.24
N PHE A 462 2.65 28.41 21.68
CA PHE A 462 2.76 29.83 21.91
C PHE A 462 1.67 30.27 22.88
N ASN A 463 1.94 31.24 23.75
CA ASN A 463 0.91 31.85 24.59
C ASN A 463 1.25 33.33 24.76
N THR A 464 0.22 34.10 25.05
CA THR A 464 0.24 35.57 25.07
C THR A 464 0.36 36.17 26.45
N ARG A 465 0.25 35.35 27.51
CA ARG A 465 0.40 35.84 28.88
C ARG A 465 1.86 35.75 29.36
N LYS A 466 2.37 36.86 29.92
CA LYS A 466 3.68 36.92 30.58
C LYS A 466 3.84 35.78 31.60
N GLY A 467 4.79 34.88 31.38
CA GLY A 467 5.12 33.82 32.32
C GLY A 467 6.17 32.86 31.75
N ILE A 468 7.18 32.52 32.55
CA ILE A 468 8.35 31.73 32.11
C ILE A 468 8.01 30.31 31.63
N ASN A 469 6.92 29.72 32.13
CA ASN A 469 6.45 28.37 31.78
C ASN A 469 5.16 28.39 30.94
N ARG A 470 4.85 29.55 30.32
CA ARG A 470 3.64 29.72 29.52
C ARG A 470 3.92 29.50 28.02
N TRP A 471 5.00 28.86 27.64
CA TRP A 471 5.30 28.59 26.22
C TRP A 471 6.04 27.25 26.09
N GLY A 472 6.20 26.78 24.85
CA GLY A 472 6.87 25.54 24.51
C GLY A 472 5.93 24.33 24.50
N LEU A 473 6.49 23.13 24.51
CA LEU A 473 5.75 21.86 24.45
C LEU A 473 5.95 20.99 25.70
N SER A 474 6.26 21.61 26.84
CA SER A 474 6.30 20.91 28.13
C SER A 474 4.92 20.38 28.51
N ARG A 475 4.88 19.29 29.26
CA ARG A 475 3.63 18.72 29.77
C ARG A 475 2.80 19.76 30.53
N HIS A 476 3.45 20.55 31.38
CA HIS A 476 2.78 21.60 32.16
C HIS A 476 2.04 22.60 31.25
N HIS A 477 2.73 23.08 30.21
CA HIS A 477 2.14 24.03 29.30
C HIS A 477 1.02 23.43 28.47
N ILE A 478 1.23 22.24 27.89
CA ILE A 478 0.23 21.54 27.07
C ILE A 478 -1.07 21.33 27.84
N MET A 479 -0.97 20.83 29.08
CA MET A 479 -2.12 20.56 29.93
C MET A 479 -2.90 21.83 30.28
N GLN A 480 -2.20 22.94 30.50
CA GLN A 480 -2.83 24.22 30.80
C GLN A 480 -3.45 24.88 29.56
N SER A 481 -2.74 24.86 28.43
CA SER A 481 -3.17 25.50 27.19
C SER A 481 -4.44 24.88 26.63
N ILE A 482 -4.59 23.55 26.69
CA ILE A 482 -5.85 22.94 26.25
C ILE A 482 -7.03 23.35 27.14
N ASP A 483 -6.85 23.42 28.46
CA ASP A 483 -7.92 23.88 29.37
C ASP A 483 -8.29 25.34 29.13
N ASP A 484 -7.29 26.17 28.80
CA ASP A 484 -7.50 27.56 28.40
C ASP A 484 -8.25 27.65 27.05
N SER A 485 -7.85 26.85 26.04
CA SER A 485 -8.52 26.80 24.73
C SER A 485 -9.96 26.30 24.82
N LEU A 486 -10.23 25.23 25.56
CA LEU A 486 -11.59 24.71 25.77
C LEU A 486 -12.50 25.74 26.42
N ARG A 487 -11.99 26.51 27.39
CA ARG A 487 -12.72 27.63 28.00
C ARG A 487 -13.03 28.74 27.00
N ARG A 488 -12.08 29.12 26.14
CA ARG A 488 -12.29 30.16 25.12
C ARG A 488 -13.25 29.70 24.02
N LEU A 489 -13.07 28.48 23.53
CA LEU A 489 -13.93 27.84 22.53
C LEU A 489 -15.30 27.41 23.07
N ARG A 490 -15.51 27.48 24.40
CA ARG A 490 -16.76 27.14 25.09
C ARG A 490 -17.26 25.73 24.73
N THR A 491 -16.33 24.79 24.71
CA THR A 491 -16.57 23.38 24.37
C THR A 491 -15.77 22.49 25.30
N ASP A 492 -16.16 21.23 25.40
CA ASP A 492 -15.56 20.19 26.21
C ASP A 492 -14.43 19.41 25.48
N TYR A 493 -14.37 19.51 24.15
CA TYR A 493 -13.33 18.88 23.34
C TYR A 493 -12.92 19.70 22.10
N VAL A 494 -11.70 19.48 21.63
CA VAL A 494 -11.25 19.87 20.28
C VAL A 494 -11.06 18.63 19.40
N ASP A 495 -11.42 18.74 18.12
CA ASP A 495 -11.34 17.61 17.21
C ASP A 495 -9.89 17.31 16.83
N LEU A 496 -9.11 18.35 16.49
CA LEU A 496 -7.71 18.23 16.12
C LEU A 496 -6.86 19.19 16.97
N TYR A 497 -5.95 18.64 17.77
CA TYR A 497 -4.98 19.46 18.50
C TYR A 497 -3.59 19.29 17.90
N GLN A 498 -2.98 20.42 17.53
CA GLN A 498 -1.72 20.39 16.82
C GLN A 498 -0.57 20.97 17.64
N ILE A 499 0.61 20.34 17.55
CA ILE A 499 1.83 21.09 17.88
C ILE A 499 1.97 22.21 16.85
N HIS A 500 2.09 23.46 17.30
CA HIS A 500 2.15 24.60 16.38
C HIS A 500 3.48 24.60 15.61
N MET A 501 4.58 24.22 16.26
CA MET A 501 5.90 24.09 15.66
C MET A 501 6.81 23.29 16.62
N TRP A 502 7.89 22.69 16.14
CA TRP A 502 8.81 21.89 16.95
C TRP A 502 9.47 22.66 18.11
N ASP A 503 9.57 22.04 19.29
CA ASP A 503 10.28 22.58 20.45
C ASP A 503 11.52 21.73 20.76
N GLU A 504 12.71 22.32 20.56
CA GLU A 504 13.98 21.63 20.79
C GLU A 504 14.35 21.54 22.29
N ALA A 505 13.72 22.36 23.13
CA ALA A 505 14.05 22.42 24.56
C ALA A 505 13.38 21.32 25.38
N VAL A 506 12.33 20.69 24.85
CA VAL A 506 11.54 19.67 25.54
C VAL A 506 11.80 18.30 24.90
N PRO A 507 12.15 17.26 25.68
CA PRO A 507 12.21 15.91 25.17
C PRO A 507 10.89 15.53 24.51
N ILE A 508 10.95 15.13 23.23
CA ILE A 508 9.74 14.89 22.45
C ILE A 508 8.85 13.81 23.10
N GLU A 509 9.42 12.82 23.77
CA GLU A 509 8.71 11.78 24.52
C GLU A 509 7.78 12.37 25.57
N GLU A 510 8.19 13.43 26.27
CA GLU A 510 7.34 14.14 27.25
C GLU A 510 6.14 14.78 26.55
N THR A 511 6.39 15.51 25.45
CA THR A 511 5.34 16.14 24.63
C THR A 511 4.35 15.10 24.11
N LEU A 512 4.83 13.99 23.56
CA LEU A 512 3.99 12.92 23.02
C LEU A 512 3.13 12.27 24.10
N SER A 513 3.71 11.97 25.27
CA SER A 513 2.95 11.42 26.40
C SER A 513 1.91 12.42 26.92
N ALA A 514 2.24 13.72 27.00
CA ALA A 514 1.29 14.74 27.42
C ALA A 514 0.09 14.85 26.46
N LEU A 515 0.33 14.90 25.15
CA LEU A 515 -0.72 14.94 24.15
C LEU A 515 -1.56 13.67 24.13
N ASN A 516 -0.93 12.50 24.31
CA ASN A 516 -1.64 11.23 24.41
C ASN A 516 -2.61 11.20 25.60
N ASP A 517 -2.20 11.71 26.76
CA ASP A 517 -3.05 11.78 27.94
C ASP A 517 -4.28 12.68 27.73
N LEU A 518 -4.16 13.73 26.90
CA LEU A 518 -5.30 14.55 26.52
C LEU A 518 -6.31 13.78 25.65
N VAL A 519 -5.82 12.90 24.78
CA VAL A 519 -6.66 12.00 23.99
C VAL A 519 -7.37 11.00 24.90
N LEU A 520 -6.65 10.37 25.82
CA LEU A 520 -7.23 9.45 26.80
C LEU A 520 -8.25 10.12 27.73
N ALA A 521 -8.05 11.41 28.05
CA ALA A 521 -8.97 12.20 28.84
C ALA A 521 -10.21 12.68 28.05
N GLY A 522 -10.27 12.49 26.73
CA GLY A 522 -11.38 12.94 25.87
C GLY A 522 -11.40 14.45 25.59
N LYS A 523 -10.37 15.20 26.01
CA LYS A 523 -10.25 16.66 25.74
C LYS A 523 -9.86 16.95 24.29
N VAL A 524 -9.21 15.98 23.65
CA VAL A 524 -8.71 16.05 22.28
C VAL A 524 -9.09 14.74 21.58
N HIS A 525 -9.70 14.80 20.40
CA HIS A 525 -10.02 13.57 19.66
C HIS A 525 -8.83 13.08 18.84
N TYR A 526 -8.10 13.99 18.20
CA TYR A 526 -7.02 13.65 17.29
C TYR A 526 -5.81 14.59 17.40
N LEU A 527 -4.64 14.07 17.06
CA LEU A 527 -3.37 14.80 17.08
C LEU A 527 -2.88 15.12 15.67
N GLY A 528 -2.31 16.31 15.50
CA GLY A 528 -1.66 16.74 14.26
C GLY A 528 -0.43 17.59 14.52
N ALA A 529 0.31 17.91 13.47
CA ALA A 529 1.46 18.78 13.58
C ALA A 529 1.40 19.90 12.54
N SER A 530 1.81 21.10 12.94
CA SER A 530 2.00 22.25 12.09
C SER A 530 3.47 22.67 12.14
N ASN A 531 4.02 23.19 11.03
CA ASN A 531 5.38 23.72 10.94
C ASN A 531 6.46 22.75 11.50
N VAL A 532 6.41 21.48 11.11
CA VAL A 532 7.46 20.48 11.40
C VAL A 532 8.12 19.99 10.11
N THR A 533 9.40 19.67 10.21
CA THR A 533 10.17 19.07 9.10
C THR A 533 9.86 17.57 8.97
N GLY A 534 10.20 16.97 7.82
CA GLY A 534 9.95 15.55 7.56
C GLY A 534 10.58 14.60 8.58
N TRP A 535 11.82 14.86 9.04
CA TRP A 535 12.48 14.02 10.03
C TRP A 535 11.85 14.14 11.42
N GLN A 536 11.38 15.34 11.79
CA GLN A 536 10.65 15.57 13.05
C GLN A 536 9.33 14.83 13.06
N LEU A 537 8.59 14.87 11.94
CA LEU A 537 7.35 14.12 11.77
C LEU A 537 7.59 12.61 11.87
N GLN A 538 8.62 12.10 11.18
CA GLN A 538 8.97 10.68 11.24
C GLN A 538 9.31 10.26 12.69
N LYS A 539 10.09 11.09 13.41
CA LYS A 539 10.41 10.85 14.83
C LYS A 539 9.16 10.82 15.71
N ILE A 540 8.21 11.73 15.51
CA ILE A 540 6.91 11.75 16.22
C ILE A 540 6.15 10.43 15.99
N VAL A 541 6.05 9.99 14.74
CA VAL A 541 5.29 8.78 14.35
C VAL A 541 5.95 7.52 14.92
N ASP A 542 7.27 7.38 14.79
CA ASP A 542 8.01 6.20 15.23
C ASP A 542 8.02 6.07 16.75
N LEU A 543 8.26 7.17 17.47
CA LEU A 543 8.24 7.16 18.93
C LEU A 543 6.84 6.87 19.46
N SER A 544 5.81 7.53 18.92
CA SER A 544 4.41 7.26 19.30
C SER A 544 4.06 5.77 19.14
N LYS A 545 4.48 5.17 18.01
CA LYS A 545 4.27 3.73 17.78
C LYS A 545 5.05 2.86 18.76
N SER A 546 6.33 3.15 19.00
CA SER A 546 7.19 2.36 19.91
C SER A 546 6.73 2.41 21.36
N MET A 547 6.13 3.54 21.77
CA MET A 547 5.62 3.79 23.11
C MET A 547 4.16 3.33 23.29
N GLY A 548 3.50 2.84 22.22
CA GLY A 548 2.09 2.44 22.26
C GLY A 548 1.10 3.60 22.43
N LEU A 549 1.46 4.80 21.96
CA LEU A 549 0.63 6.01 22.04
C LEU A 549 -0.32 6.14 20.84
N ASN A 550 -1.30 7.04 20.96
CA ASN A 550 -2.25 7.36 19.91
C ASN A 550 -1.57 7.86 18.61
N LYS A 551 -2.20 7.56 17.47
CA LYS A 551 -1.71 7.94 16.14
C LYS A 551 -1.96 9.40 15.83
N TRP A 552 -1.08 9.96 15.00
CA TRP A 552 -1.19 11.32 14.45
C TRP A 552 -1.87 11.26 13.09
N ILE A 553 -2.86 12.13 12.86
CA ILE A 553 -3.77 12.01 11.69
C ILE A 553 -3.60 13.13 10.65
N SER A 554 -2.91 14.22 10.99
CA SER A 554 -2.88 15.43 10.16
C SER A 554 -1.52 16.11 10.21
N LEU A 555 -1.12 16.69 9.07
CA LEU A 555 0.04 17.55 8.92
C LEU A 555 -0.40 18.83 8.20
N GLN A 556 -0.12 19.98 8.79
CA GLN A 556 -0.18 21.28 8.13
C GLN A 556 1.23 21.66 7.68
N MET A 557 1.46 21.63 6.37
CA MET A 557 2.75 21.96 5.76
C MET A 557 2.88 23.47 5.53
N THR A 558 4.08 24.01 5.75
CA THR A 558 4.53 25.25 5.10
C THR A 558 4.99 24.91 3.68
N GLU A 559 4.65 25.73 2.69
CA GLU A 559 5.09 25.54 1.29
C GLU A 559 6.59 25.22 1.22
N LEU A 560 6.93 24.09 0.59
CA LEU A 560 8.30 23.65 0.33
C LEU A 560 8.86 24.19 -1.00
N ASP A 561 8.11 25.04 -1.71
CA ASP A 561 8.36 25.38 -3.12
C ASP A 561 9.49 26.41 -3.38
N THR A 562 10.40 26.66 -2.43
CA THR A 562 11.57 27.54 -2.69
C THR A 562 12.91 27.07 -2.12
N VAL A 563 13.08 25.78 -1.81
CA VAL A 563 14.38 25.29 -1.28
C VAL A 563 15.40 24.90 -2.37
N SER A 564 15.02 24.89 -3.65
CA SER A 564 15.99 24.62 -4.74
C SER A 564 16.72 25.86 -5.28
N GLN A 565 16.40 27.08 -4.82
CA GLN A 565 17.01 28.32 -5.34
C GLN A 565 17.37 29.41 -4.31
N MET A 566 17.38 29.14 -3.00
CA MET A 566 17.75 30.17 -2.02
C MET A 566 18.96 29.76 -1.17
N GLU A 567 20.00 30.60 -1.25
CA GLU A 567 21.19 30.57 -0.39
C GLU A 567 20.84 30.67 1.11
N PRO A 568 21.72 30.15 2.00
CA PRO A 568 21.44 29.93 3.41
C PRO A 568 21.54 31.21 4.24
N THR A 569 20.62 32.17 4.04
CA THR A 569 20.43 33.31 4.95
C THR A 569 18.96 33.73 4.98
N TYR A 570 18.10 32.95 5.63
CA TYR A 570 16.72 33.37 5.92
C TYR A 570 16.29 32.94 7.33
N PRO A 571 16.54 33.78 8.35
CA PRO A 571 15.47 34.10 9.28
C PRO A 571 15.45 35.60 9.65
N TYR A 572 15.52 36.52 8.69
CA TYR A 572 15.30 37.96 8.96
C TYR A 572 14.84 38.69 7.69
N ARG A 573 13.59 38.48 7.25
CA ARG A 573 12.85 39.39 6.35
C ARG A 573 11.41 38.91 6.14
N MET A 574 10.55 39.23 7.09
CA MET A 574 9.11 39.33 6.86
C MET A 574 8.61 40.70 7.36
N ILE A 575 9.21 41.75 6.78
CA ILE A 575 8.62 43.08 6.62
C ILE A 575 9.03 43.49 5.21
N THR A 576 8.13 44.14 4.47
CA THR A 576 8.25 44.57 3.06
C THR A 576 8.05 43.50 1.99
N LYS A 577 6.78 43.17 1.72
CA LYS A 577 6.27 43.05 0.35
C LYS A 577 4.77 43.35 0.33
N MET A 578 4.44 44.64 0.44
CA MET A 578 3.16 45.16 -0.02
C MET A 578 3.41 45.89 -1.35
N ASN A 579 2.48 45.70 -2.28
CA ASN A 579 2.48 46.17 -3.67
C ASN A 579 3.00 47.61 -3.83
N SER A 580 4.02 47.78 -4.67
CA SER A 580 4.63 49.07 -4.99
C SER A 580 3.89 49.90 -6.04
N ASP A 581 2.67 49.53 -6.43
CA ASP A 581 2.01 50.21 -7.57
C ASP A 581 1.14 51.41 -7.20
N ARG A 582 1.15 51.87 -5.93
CA ARG A 582 0.42 53.09 -5.52
C ARG A 582 1.07 53.82 -4.34
N ILE A 583 2.17 54.56 -4.55
CA ILE A 583 2.59 55.62 -3.61
C ILE A 583 3.06 56.86 -4.43
N PRO A 584 2.56 58.08 -4.14
CA PRO A 584 2.98 59.32 -4.80
C PRO A 584 4.47 59.66 -4.62
N HIS A 585 5.02 60.42 -5.57
CA HIS A 585 6.44 60.58 -5.88
C HIS A 585 7.26 61.42 -4.86
N ASP A 586 6.68 61.79 -3.74
CA ASP A 586 7.17 62.79 -2.79
C ASP A 586 7.66 62.24 -1.44
N ILE A 587 7.61 60.91 -1.22
CA ILE A 587 8.14 60.25 0.00
C ILE A 587 9.52 59.59 -0.21
N VAL A 588 10.04 59.54 -1.44
CA VAL A 588 11.31 58.85 -1.76
C VAL A 588 12.56 59.65 -1.36
N GLN A 589 12.46 60.94 -1.03
CA GLN A 589 13.65 61.76 -0.75
C GLN A 589 14.15 61.79 0.71
N SER A 590 13.46 61.19 1.67
CA SER A 590 13.85 61.26 3.09
C SER A 590 14.61 60.04 3.65
N ILE A 591 14.92 59.02 2.84
CA ILE A 591 15.61 57.79 3.29
C ILE A 591 17.11 57.75 2.91
N HIS A 592 17.61 58.72 2.16
CA HIS A 592 19.01 58.77 1.72
C HIS A 592 20.01 59.48 2.67
N SER A 593 19.67 59.68 3.95
CA SER A 593 20.51 60.45 4.89
C SER A 593 20.99 59.72 6.16
N ILE A 594 21.07 58.38 6.19
CA ILE A 594 21.68 57.65 7.33
C ILE A 594 23.03 57.06 6.90
N SER A 595 24.10 57.49 7.59
CA SER A 595 25.52 57.16 7.33
C SER A 595 25.88 55.69 7.61
N PRO A 596 26.77 55.05 6.83
CA PRO A 596 27.16 53.64 6.99
C PRO A 596 28.10 53.31 8.17
N ASP A 597 28.38 54.23 9.09
CA ASP A 597 29.39 54.05 10.15
C ASP A 597 28.89 53.42 11.47
N LEU A 598 27.70 52.80 11.48
CA LEU A 598 27.12 52.15 12.67
C LEU A 598 27.14 50.61 12.63
N ILE A 599 27.97 50.03 11.75
CA ILE A 599 28.13 48.57 11.54
C ILE A 599 29.52 48.14 12.03
N PRO A 600 29.89 48.32 13.32
CA PRO A 600 30.56 47.21 14.00
C PRO A 600 30.39 47.26 15.54
N ASP A 601 29.34 46.63 16.09
CA ASP A 601 29.29 46.28 17.54
C ASP A 601 28.44 45.03 17.87
N LEU A 602 28.09 44.21 16.86
CA LEU A 602 27.21 43.03 17.05
C LEU A 602 27.86 41.69 16.65
N ILE A 603 29.17 41.65 16.38
CA ILE A 603 29.92 40.42 16.10
C ILE A 603 31.02 40.24 17.14
N GLN A 604 30.62 40.02 18.38
CA GLN A 604 31.45 39.33 19.37
C GLN A 604 30.52 38.77 20.44
N TYR A 605 30.11 37.51 20.30
CA TYR A 605 30.06 36.52 21.38
C TYR A 605 29.53 35.18 20.82
N HIS A 606 30.31 34.11 21.04
CA HIS A 606 29.92 32.68 21.00
C HIS A 606 30.04 31.90 19.68
N PHE A 607 31.29 31.69 19.25
CA PHE A 607 31.73 30.37 18.81
C PHE A 607 33.12 30.09 19.39
N THR A 608 33.22 29.21 20.38
CA THR A 608 34.42 28.40 20.71
C THR A 608 34.10 27.45 21.85
N ARG A 609 33.81 26.19 21.53
CA ARG A 609 34.33 25.04 22.28
C ARG A 609 34.58 23.87 21.32
N PRO A 610 35.85 23.45 21.14
CA PRO A 610 36.20 22.27 20.35
C PRO A 610 36.30 21.01 21.23
N GLY A 611 35.89 19.87 20.68
CA GLY A 611 36.35 18.54 21.10
C GLY A 611 35.32 17.65 21.82
N CYS A 612 34.77 16.68 21.08
CA CYS A 612 34.83 15.23 21.35
C CYS A 612 34.08 14.48 20.24
N PRO A 613 34.42 13.20 19.97
CA PRO A 613 34.59 12.61 18.64
C PRO A 613 33.32 12.38 17.82
#